data_AF-A0A182EV70-F1
#
_entry.id   AF-A0A182EV70-F1
#
_cell.length_a   1.000
_cell.length_b   1.000
_cell.length_c   1.000
_cell.angle_alpha   90.00
_cell.angle_beta   90.00
_cell.angle_gamma   90.00
#
_symmetry.space_group_name_H-M   'P 1'
#
loop_
_entity.id
_entity.type
_entity.pdbx_description
1 polymer ?
#
loop_
_entity_poly.entity_id
_entity_poly.type
_entity_poly.pdbx_seq_one_letter_code
_entity_poly.pdbx_strand_id
1 'polypeptide(L)'
;MEKAERENGFIYHQRVPDVCPELERKPTFGLVEAEPFILPSMSPLWTATAYAAFDISKAKMPDFSKVKKSSKTLPSVQEEKVYETERDPGSLSGCTIS
;
A
#
# COMPACT_ATOMS: atom_id res chain seq x y z
N MET A 1 28.28 16.70 -9.28
CA MET A 1 29.27 17.63 -8.69
C MET A 1 30.10 18.29 -9.79
N GLU A 2 30.75 17.52 -10.67
CA GLU A 2 31.61 18.02 -11.76
C GLU A 2 31.03 19.15 -12.63
N LYS A 3 29.72 19.11 -12.94
CA LYS A 3 29.07 20.19 -13.70
C LYS A 3 29.16 21.53 -12.97
N ALA A 4 28.78 21.55 -11.70
CA ALA A 4 28.77 22.78 -10.89
C ALA A 4 30.19 23.31 -10.65
N GLU A 5 31.18 22.42 -10.44
CA GLU A 5 32.58 22.81 -10.27
C GLU A 5 33.17 23.40 -11.55
N ARG A 6 32.92 22.76 -12.71
CA ARG A 6 33.36 23.26 -14.01
C ARG A 6 32.75 24.62 -14.30
N GLU A 7 31.44 24.77 -14.13
CA GLU A 7 30.75 26.05 -14.36
C GLU A 7 31.27 27.14 -13.42
N ASN A 8 31.49 26.83 -12.14
CA ASN A 8 32.03 27.79 -11.20
C ASN A 8 33.49 28.17 -11.50
N GLY A 9 34.30 27.22 -12.01
CA GLY A 9 35.70 27.45 -12.38
C GLY A 9 35.89 28.24 -13.68
N PHE A 10 34.97 28.15 -14.64
CA PHE A 10 35.09 28.84 -15.94
C PHE A 10 34.23 30.09 -16.09
N ILE A 11 33.11 30.20 -15.36
CA ILE A 11 32.10 31.25 -15.59
C ILE A 11 31.87 32.09 -14.33
N TYR A 12 31.50 31.46 -13.22
CA TYR A 12 30.90 32.18 -12.10
C TYR A 12 31.90 32.68 -11.05
N HIS A 13 33.00 31.95 -10.83
CA HIS A 13 34.03 32.26 -9.83
C HIS A 13 33.48 32.60 -8.44
N GLN A 14 32.35 31.99 -8.06
CA GLN A 14 31.69 32.20 -6.78
C GLN A 14 32.47 31.49 -5.67
N ARG A 15 32.60 32.16 -4.52
CA ARG A 15 33.19 31.55 -3.33
C ARG A 15 32.28 30.43 -2.83
N VAL A 16 32.84 29.24 -2.66
CA VAL A 16 32.13 28.10 -2.09
C VAL A 16 31.91 28.35 -0.59
N PRO A 17 30.66 28.32 -0.09
CA PRO A 17 30.40 28.46 1.34
C PRO A 17 30.97 27.29 2.14
N ASP A 18 31.56 27.58 3.30
CA ASP A 18 32.11 26.56 4.21
C ASP A 18 30.99 25.80 4.97
N VAL A 19 29.80 26.42 5.07
CA VAL A 19 28.62 25.87 5.75
C VAL A 19 27.54 25.60 4.73
N CYS A 20 26.90 24.43 4.82
CA CYS A 20 25.77 24.08 3.98
C CYS A 20 24.58 25.04 4.24
N PRO A 21 24.02 25.68 3.20
CA PRO A 21 22.88 26.57 3.39
C PRO A 21 21.63 25.83 3.87
N GLU A 22 20.79 26.52 4.63
CA GLU A 22 19.50 25.97 5.06
C GLU A 22 18.55 25.87 3.86
N LEU A 23 17.95 24.69 3.67
CA LEU A 23 16.97 24.46 2.60
C LEU A 23 15.62 25.09 2.97
N GLU A 24 15.02 25.82 2.04
CA GLU A 24 13.65 26.31 2.17
C GLU A 24 12.67 25.13 2.15
N ARG A 25 12.03 24.85 3.28
CA ARG A 25 11.18 23.65 3.48
C ARG A 25 9.70 23.85 3.19
N LYS A 26 9.32 24.95 2.53
CA LYS A 26 7.91 25.27 2.24
C LYS A 26 7.63 25.03 0.75
N PRO A 27 7.30 23.79 0.34
CA PRO A 27 6.87 23.55 -1.02
C PRO A 27 5.60 24.35 -1.30
N THR A 28 5.56 25.05 -2.43
CA THR A 28 4.40 25.85 -2.84
C THR A 28 3.40 25.05 -3.67
N PHE A 29 3.82 23.92 -4.23
CA PHE A 29 3.01 23.04 -5.08
C PHE A 29 3.31 21.58 -4.75
N GLY A 30 2.36 20.69 -5.04
CA GLY A 30 2.53 19.25 -4.84
C GLY A 30 2.44 18.79 -3.39
N LEU A 31 1.96 19.64 -2.47
CA LEU A 31 1.48 19.15 -1.17
C LEU A 31 0.27 18.26 -1.42
N VAL A 32 0.33 17.05 -0.90
CA VAL A 32 -0.78 16.11 -0.93
C VAL A 32 -1.78 16.53 0.14
N GLU A 33 -3.01 16.78 -0.29
CA GLU A 33 -4.16 16.87 0.60
C GLU A 33 -4.88 15.53 0.62
N ALA A 34 -5.39 15.14 1.79
CA ALA A 34 -6.17 13.91 1.91
C ALA A 34 -7.49 14.08 1.16
N GLU A 35 -7.83 13.13 0.29
CA GLU A 35 -9.12 13.13 -0.38
C GLU A 35 -10.22 12.74 0.62
N PRO A 36 -11.31 13.53 0.75
CA PRO A 36 -12.40 13.19 1.64
C PRO A 36 -13.13 11.95 1.11
N PHE A 37 -13.10 10.88 1.89
CA PHE A 37 -13.87 9.66 1.61
C PHE A 37 -15.16 9.63 2.42
N ILE A 38 -16.28 9.35 1.75
CA ILE A 38 -17.60 9.22 2.38
C ILE A 38 -18.15 7.82 2.08
N LEU A 39 -18.57 7.12 3.13
CA LEU A 39 -19.23 5.83 2.98
C LEU A 39 -20.56 5.99 2.22
N PRO A 40 -20.91 5.05 1.32
CA PRO A 40 -22.19 5.09 0.65
C PRO A 40 -23.34 4.95 1.66
N SER A 41 -24.50 5.49 1.30
CA SER A 41 -25.71 5.31 2.10
C SER A 41 -26.06 3.84 2.25
N MET A 42 -26.55 3.47 3.44
CA MET A 42 -27.01 2.10 3.71
C MET A 42 -28.07 1.66 2.68
N SER A 43 -27.93 0.42 2.18
CA SER A 43 -28.90 -0.14 1.24
C SER A 43 -30.31 -0.17 1.83
N PRO A 44 -31.36 0.17 1.07
CA PRO A 44 -32.75 0.11 1.54
C PRO A 44 -33.22 -1.32 1.87
N LEU A 45 -32.45 -2.34 1.45
CA LEU A 45 -32.70 -3.74 1.81
C LEU A 45 -32.46 -4.03 3.29
N TRP A 46 -31.66 -3.20 3.98
CA TRP A 46 -31.45 -3.29 5.43
C TRP A 46 -32.68 -2.76 6.19
N THR A 47 -33.72 -3.59 6.21
CA THR A 47 -34.97 -3.32 6.90
C THR A 47 -34.98 -3.94 8.31
N ALA A 48 -35.84 -3.46 9.20
CA ALA A 48 -35.97 -4.02 10.55
C ALA A 48 -36.35 -5.51 10.52
N THR A 49 -37.13 -5.94 9.53
CA THR A 49 -37.46 -7.36 9.31
C THR A 49 -36.24 -8.18 8.89
N ALA A 50 -35.38 -7.63 8.02
CA ALA A 50 -34.12 -8.27 7.65
C ALA A 50 -33.21 -8.44 8.87
N TYR A 51 -33.08 -7.41 9.72
CA TYR A 51 -32.32 -7.50 10.97
C TYR A 51 -32.89 -8.54 11.94
N ALA A 52 -34.21 -8.60 12.11
CA ALA A 52 -34.87 -9.55 13.00
C ALA A 52 -34.72 -11.01 12.55
N ALA A 53 -34.46 -11.27 11.26
CA ALA A 53 -34.23 -12.60 10.74
C ALA A 53 -32.86 -13.19 11.14
N PHE A 54 -31.88 -12.34 11.51
CA PHE A 54 -30.58 -12.79 12.00
C PHE A 54 -30.69 -13.23 13.47
N ASP A 55 -30.93 -14.52 13.69
CA ASP A 55 -31.01 -15.12 15.02
C ASP A 55 -29.66 -15.70 15.45
N ILE A 56 -28.98 -14.98 16.35
CA ILE A 56 -27.67 -15.36 16.91
C ILE A 56 -27.77 -16.68 17.70
N SER A 57 -28.93 -17.02 18.27
CA SER A 57 -29.10 -18.28 19.00
C SER A 57 -29.03 -19.52 18.10
N LYS A 58 -29.29 -19.33 16.79
CA LYS A 58 -29.16 -20.37 15.76
C LYS A 58 -27.74 -20.43 15.17
N ALA A 59 -26.91 -19.43 15.42
CA ALA A 59 -25.52 -19.42 15.01
C ALA A 59 -24.69 -20.35 15.92
N LYS A 60 -24.74 -21.65 15.64
CA LYS A 60 -23.80 -22.61 16.24
C LYS A 60 -22.60 -22.72 15.31
N MET A 61 -21.44 -22.27 15.78
CA MET A 61 -20.17 -22.62 15.14
C MET A 61 -20.09 -24.15 15.08
N PRO A 62 -19.87 -24.75 13.90
CA PRO A 62 -19.62 -26.18 13.82
C PRO A 62 -18.42 -26.52 14.71
N ASP A 63 -18.53 -27.60 15.49
CA ASP A 63 -17.39 -28.10 16.24
C ASP A 63 -16.37 -28.71 15.26
N PHE A 64 -15.37 -27.90 14.90
CA PHE A 64 -14.32 -28.33 13.97
C PHE A 64 -13.29 -29.26 14.62
N SER A 65 -13.41 -29.58 15.92
CA SER A 65 -12.52 -30.53 16.59
C SER A 65 -12.59 -31.94 15.97
N LYS A 66 -13.73 -32.28 15.35
CA LYS A 66 -13.97 -33.57 14.68
C LYS A 66 -13.93 -33.49 13.15
N VAL A 67 -13.44 -32.39 12.56
CA VAL A 67 -13.16 -32.39 11.12
C VAL A 67 -12.15 -33.51 10.88
N LYS A 68 -12.58 -34.54 10.16
CA LYS A 68 -11.68 -35.53 9.59
C LYS A 68 -10.75 -34.75 8.65
N LYS A 69 -9.59 -34.36 9.16
CA LYS A 69 -8.46 -33.96 8.32
C LYS A 69 -8.32 -35.11 7.32
N SER A 70 -8.46 -34.84 6.04
CA SER A 70 -8.19 -35.85 5.03
C SER A 70 -6.77 -36.36 5.29
N SER A 71 -6.61 -37.66 5.56
CA SER A 71 -5.26 -38.24 5.73
C SER A 71 -4.45 -38.20 4.44
N LYS A 72 -5.11 -37.88 3.32
CA LYS A 72 -4.44 -37.44 2.11
C LYS A 72 -3.91 -36.04 2.35
N THR A 73 -2.60 -35.96 2.58
CA THR A 73 -1.79 -34.79 2.24
C THR A 73 -2.20 -34.40 0.82
N LEU A 74 -2.93 -33.28 0.69
CA LEU A 74 -3.18 -32.71 -0.62
C LEU A 74 -1.81 -32.39 -1.22
N PRO A 75 -1.52 -32.81 -2.45
CA PRO A 75 -0.29 -32.37 -3.10
C PRO A 75 -0.29 -30.84 -3.10
N SER A 76 0.86 -30.25 -2.78
CA SER A 76 1.03 -28.80 -2.91
C SER A 76 0.62 -28.42 -4.32
N VAL A 77 -0.31 -27.47 -4.44
CA VAL A 77 -0.66 -26.89 -5.73
C VAL A 77 0.64 -26.32 -6.30
N GLN A 78 1.07 -26.87 -7.43
CA GLN A 78 2.15 -26.29 -8.21
C GLN A 78 1.51 -25.14 -8.98
N GLU A 79 1.54 -23.95 -8.38
CA GLU A 79 1.15 -22.74 -9.11
C GLU A 79 2.09 -22.58 -10.30
N GLU A 80 1.51 -22.35 -11.48
CA GLU A 80 2.29 -22.04 -12.66
C GLU A 80 3.08 -20.76 -12.36
N LYS A 81 4.41 -20.83 -12.46
CA LYS A 81 5.27 -19.66 -12.29
C LYS A 81 4.87 -18.65 -13.35
N VAL A 82 4.18 -17.59 -12.94
CA VAL A 82 4.02 -16.39 -13.76
C VAL A 82 5.42 -15.80 -13.91
N TYR A 83 6.00 -15.93 -15.10
CA TYR A 83 7.26 -15.26 -15.43
C TYR A 83 6.94 -13.78 -15.54
N GLU A 84 7.47 -12.98 -14.61
CA GLU A 84 7.50 -11.53 -14.78
C GLU A 84 8.26 -11.25 -16.08
N THR A 85 7.52 -10.81 -17.09
CA THR A 85 8.12 -10.23 -18.29
C THR A 85 8.52 -8.79 -17.97
N GLU A 86 9.41 -8.15 -18.75
CA GLU A 86 9.76 -6.73 -18.52
C GLU A 86 8.56 -5.75 -18.60
N ARG A 87 7.35 -6.26 -18.91
CA ARG A 87 6.09 -5.51 -18.93
C ARG A 87 5.25 -5.68 -17.66
N ASP A 88 5.62 -6.57 -16.75
CA ASP A 88 4.92 -6.74 -15.48
C ASP A 88 5.41 -5.69 -14.46
N PRO A 89 4.53 -4.87 -13.87
CA PRO A 89 4.92 -3.93 -12.84
C PRO A 89 5.48 -4.69 -11.64
N GLY A 90 6.79 -4.55 -11.38
CA GLY A 90 7.46 -5.27 -10.30
C GLY A 90 6.76 -5.05 -8.95
N SER A 91 6.52 -6.14 -8.22
CA SER A 91 5.85 -6.13 -6.90
C SER A 91 6.68 -5.52 -5.75
N LEU A 92 7.81 -4.89 -6.06
CA LEU A 92 8.64 -4.12 -5.12
C LEU A 92 7.96 -2.80 -4.76
N SER A 93 6.90 -2.90 -3.97
CA SER A 93 6.42 -1.79 -3.17
C SER A 93 7.51 -1.49 -2.14
N GLY A 94 8.42 -0.57 -2.46
CA GLY A 94 9.56 -0.14 -1.63
C GLY A 94 9.17 0.60 -0.34
N CYS A 95 8.17 0.11 0.39
CA CYS A 95 7.76 0.62 1.68
C CYS A 95 8.61 -0.03 2.78
N THR A 96 9.68 0.64 3.18
CA THR A 96 10.34 0.38 4.47
C THR A 96 9.73 1.31 5.51
N ILE A 97 8.91 0.76 6.42
CA ILE A 97 8.54 1.47 7.65
C ILE A 97 9.82 1.55 8.50
N SER A 98 10.24 2.78 8.78
CA SER A 98 11.32 3.12 9.72
C SER A 98 10.71 3.48 11.08
#